data_AF-A0A7V4PCM6-F1
#
_entry.id   AF-A0A7V4PCM6-F1
#
_cell.length_a   1.000
_cell.length_b   1.000
_cell.length_c   1.000
_cell.angle_alpha   90.00
_cell.angle_beta   90.00
_cell.angle_gamma   90.00
#
_symmetry.space_group_name_H-M   'P 1'
#
loop_
_entity.id
_entity.type
_entity.pdbx_description
1 polymer ?
#
loop_
_entity_poly.entity_id
_entity_poly.type
_entity_poly.pdbx_seq_one_letter_code
_entity_poly.pdbx_strand_id
1 'polypeptide(L)'
;MNSFKELAYQILKEAGKPLHSKEITKIALDHGWLKTAGKTPEATMNAQLVVDINSKKDKSRFVKTAPSTFGLNPEYKELQKVKEAEKEEKKYTISKNVSSKQKGDIAEARIAELITLYGDTTLSCYKPISDDEGIDLIVKRKESLKTMYIQIKSRFGDNPDDIFTATVKASSVVDRYSMALIFCFFDTEQGDLWDYVWFVPAPDFLKMSNKLQGGRMLGFVAGRKRKESNKWDEYLINKRDLANKIFNQMNRL
;
A
#
# COMPACT_ATOMS: atom_id res chain seq x y z
N MET A 1 -16.82 3.58 -15.65
CA MET A 1 -17.90 2.99 -16.46
C MET A 1 -19.18 3.12 -15.65
N ASN A 2 -20.19 3.83 -16.16
CA ASN A 2 -21.39 4.15 -15.37
C ASN A 2 -22.27 2.90 -15.20
N SER A 3 -22.77 2.65 -13.99
CA SER A 3 -23.67 1.52 -13.74
C SER A 3 -25.07 1.81 -14.32
N PHE A 4 -25.82 0.76 -14.68
CA PHE A 4 -27.21 0.85 -15.17
C PHE A 4 -28.10 1.75 -14.29
N LYS A 5 -27.91 1.70 -12.97
CA LYS A 5 -28.68 2.50 -12.01
C LYS A 5 -28.33 3.99 -12.06
N GLU A 6 -27.05 4.33 -12.22
CA GLU A 6 -26.66 5.75 -12.33
C GLU A 6 -27.19 6.36 -13.63
N LEU A 7 -27.13 5.60 -14.74
CA LEU A 7 -27.68 6.04 -16.02
C LEU A 7 -29.21 6.20 -15.97
N ALA A 8 -29.91 5.22 -15.38
CA ALA A 8 -31.36 5.33 -15.21
C ALA A 8 -31.76 6.54 -14.37
N TYR A 9 -31.01 6.83 -13.30
CA TYR A 9 -31.25 8.01 -12.47
C TYR A 9 -31.07 9.31 -13.25
N GLN A 10 -29.96 9.43 -14.00
CA GLN A 10 -29.70 10.60 -14.83
C GLN A 10 -30.79 10.81 -15.89
N ILE A 11 -31.16 9.75 -16.61
CA ILE A 11 -32.16 9.81 -17.70
C ILE A 11 -33.54 10.18 -17.15
N LEU A 12 -33.97 9.59 -16.03
CA LEU A 12 -35.25 9.92 -15.41
C LEU A 12 -35.27 11.35 -14.84
N LYS A 13 -34.12 11.84 -14.37
CA LYS A 13 -33.95 13.22 -13.91
C LYS A 13 -34.05 14.23 -15.06
N GLU A 14 -33.39 13.95 -16.18
CA GLU A 14 -33.45 14.78 -17.39
C GLU A 14 -34.84 14.75 -18.04
N ALA A 15 -35.48 13.58 -18.09
CA ALA A 15 -36.81 13.42 -18.67
C ALA A 15 -37.93 14.04 -17.82
N GLY A 16 -37.73 14.14 -16.50
CA GLY A 16 -38.72 14.70 -15.56
C GLY A 16 -40.02 13.90 -15.45
N LYS A 17 -40.09 12.71 -16.03
CA LYS A 17 -41.29 11.84 -16.07
C LYS A 17 -40.90 10.37 -15.98
N PRO A 18 -41.83 9.48 -15.54
CA PRO A 18 -41.58 8.04 -15.58
C PRO A 18 -41.38 7.53 -17.00
N LEU A 19 -40.42 6.62 -17.18
CA LEU A 19 -40.08 6.01 -18.48
C LEU A 19 -40.04 4.49 -18.39
N HIS A 20 -40.34 3.82 -19.49
CA HIS A 20 -40.22 2.38 -19.57
C HIS A 20 -38.74 1.96 -19.63
N SER A 21 -38.37 0.85 -19.00
CA SER A 21 -36.99 0.31 -18.99
C SER A 21 -36.34 0.21 -20.38
N LYS A 22 -37.13 -0.16 -21.39
CA LYS A 22 -36.71 -0.14 -22.82
C LYS A 22 -36.30 1.26 -23.30
N GLU A 23 -37.08 2.29 -22.94
CA GLU A 23 -36.78 3.68 -23.32
C GLU A 23 -35.55 4.20 -22.59
N ILE A 24 -35.44 3.92 -21.28
CA ILE A 24 -34.26 4.28 -20.49
C ILE A 24 -33.01 3.63 -21.09
N THR A 25 -33.09 2.36 -21.46
CA THR A 25 -31.97 1.64 -22.08
C THR A 25 -31.63 2.20 -23.45
N LYS A 26 -32.64 2.50 -24.28
CA LYS A 26 -32.46 3.10 -25.60
C LYS A 26 -31.75 4.45 -25.50
N ILE A 27 -32.22 5.34 -24.62
CA ILE A 27 -31.59 6.65 -24.38
C ILE A 27 -30.13 6.44 -23.93
N ALA A 28 -29.88 5.51 -23.00
CA ALA A 28 -28.52 5.24 -22.53
C ALA A 28 -27.56 4.73 -23.63
N LEU A 29 -28.08 3.96 -24.59
CA LEU A 29 -27.33 3.49 -25.77
C LEU A 29 -27.13 4.59 -26.81
N ASP A 30 -28.18 5.36 -27.12
CA ASP A 30 -28.16 6.45 -28.10
C ASP A 30 -27.16 7.54 -27.69
N HIS A 31 -27.05 7.84 -26.38
CA HIS A 31 -26.06 8.76 -25.83
C HIS A 31 -24.65 8.16 -25.70
N GLY A 32 -24.45 6.87 -26.02
CA GLY A 32 -23.18 6.17 -25.86
C GLY A 32 -22.74 5.96 -24.40
N TRP A 33 -23.62 6.22 -23.43
CA TRP A 33 -23.35 6.10 -22.01
C TRP A 33 -23.31 4.65 -21.54
N LEU A 34 -24.11 3.80 -22.17
CA LEU A 34 -24.18 2.38 -21.90
C LEU A 34 -23.44 1.61 -22.99
N LYS A 35 -22.47 0.78 -22.60
CA LYS A 35 -21.83 -0.21 -23.47
C LYS A 35 -22.16 -1.59 -22.95
N THR A 36 -22.78 -2.44 -23.76
CA THR A 36 -23.21 -3.78 -23.32
C THR A 36 -22.72 -4.86 -24.27
N ALA A 37 -22.16 -5.94 -23.71
CA ALA A 37 -21.84 -7.17 -24.44
C ALA A 37 -23.03 -8.16 -24.49
N GLY A 38 -24.07 -7.93 -23.69
CA GLY A 38 -25.24 -8.79 -23.57
C GLY A 38 -26.30 -8.53 -24.66
N LYS A 39 -27.10 -9.57 -24.98
CA LYS A 39 -28.12 -9.52 -26.03
C LYS A 39 -29.39 -8.72 -25.66
N THR A 40 -29.66 -8.51 -24.38
CA THR A 40 -30.92 -7.92 -23.88
C THR A 40 -30.68 -6.92 -22.73
N PRO A 41 -29.99 -5.79 -23.00
CA PRO A 41 -29.66 -4.79 -21.98
C PRO A 41 -30.90 -4.18 -21.30
N GLU A 42 -32.04 -4.14 -21.96
CA GLU A 42 -33.31 -3.66 -21.42
C GLU A 42 -33.86 -4.56 -20.30
N ALA A 43 -33.63 -5.87 -20.41
CA ALA A 43 -34.01 -6.82 -19.37
C ALA A 43 -33.12 -6.66 -18.13
N THR A 44 -31.82 -6.41 -18.35
CA THR A 44 -30.87 -6.09 -17.27
C THR A 44 -31.22 -4.77 -16.58
N MET A 45 -31.55 -3.72 -17.34
CA MET A 45 -32.00 -2.43 -16.80
C MET A 45 -33.23 -2.62 -15.91
N ASN A 46 -34.26 -3.30 -16.41
CA ASN A 46 -35.47 -3.60 -15.64
C ASN A 46 -35.16 -4.38 -14.35
N ALA A 47 -34.38 -5.45 -14.44
CA ALA A 47 -34.01 -6.27 -13.29
C ALA A 47 -33.26 -5.47 -12.22
N GLN A 48 -32.29 -4.64 -12.63
CA GLN A 48 -31.49 -3.81 -11.72
C GLN A 48 -32.34 -2.78 -10.97
N LEU A 49 -33.32 -2.16 -11.64
CA LEU A 49 -34.22 -1.20 -11.02
C LEU A 49 -35.21 -1.90 -10.07
N VAL A 50 -35.78 -3.03 -10.46
CA VAL A 50 -36.67 -3.83 -9.59
C VAL A 50 -35.94 -4.30 -8.34
N VAL A 51 -34.72 -4.81 -8.47
CA VAL A 51 -33.90 -5.24 -7.32
C VAL A 51 -33.58 -4.06 -6.40
N ASP A 52 -33.23 -2.89 -6.94
CA ASP A 52 -32.95 -1.70 -6.13
C ASP A 52 -34.19 -1.25 -5.33
N ILE A 53 -35.36 -1.22 -5.98
CA ILE A 53 -36.63 -0.86 -5.34
C ILE A 53 -37.00 -1.87 -4.26
N ASN A 54 -36.91 -3.17 -4.53
CA ASN A 54 -37.28 -4.20 -3.56
C ASN A 54 -36.33 -4.25 -2.36
N SER A 55 -35.02 -4.06 -2.61
CA SER A 55 -34.00 -4.10 -1.55
C SER A 55 -34.02 -2.86 -0.67
N LYS A 56 -34.28 -1.68 -1.23
CA LYS A 56 -34.20 -0.40 -0.49
C LYS A 56 -35.56 0.17 -0.10
N LYS A 57 -36.66 -0.30 -0.68
CA LYS A 57 -38.02 0.18 -0.45
C LYS A 57 -38.08 1.71 -0.54
N ASP A 58 -38.54 2.39 0.50
CA ASP A 58 -38.68 3.86 0.57
C ASP A 58 -37.34 4.60 0.44
N LYS A 59 -36.21 3.90 0.62
CA LYS A 59 -34.86 4.45 0.43
C LYS A 59 -34.33 4.31 -1.00
N SER A 60 -35.07 3.67 -1.91
CA SER A 60 -34.68 3.61 -3.31
C SER A 60 -34.84 4.96 -3.98
N ARG A 61 -33.94 5.26 -4.93
CA ARG A 61 -34.01 6.44 -5.81
C ARG A 61 -35.17 6.33 -6.81
N PHE A 62 -35.66 5.11 -7.02
CA PHE A 62 -36.64 4.80 -8.04
C PHE A 62 -37.95 4.39 -7.40
N VAL A 63 -39.04 4.64 -8.12
CA VAL A 63 -40.36 4.10 -7.81
C VAL A 63 -40.91 3.44 -9.07
N LYS A 64 -41.57 2.30 -8.92
CA LYS A 64 -42.24 1.62 -10.04
C LYS A 64 -43.65 2.18 -10.18
N THR A 65 -43.96 2.78 -11.33
CA THR A 65 -45.26 3.42 -11.57
C THR A 65 -46.21 2.57 -12.41
N ALA A 66 -45.68 1.65 -13.22
CA ALA A 66 -46.43 0.70 -14.04
C ALA A 66 -45.54 -0.52 -14.40
N PRO A 67 -46.05 -1.57 -15.08
CA PRO A 67 -45.23 -2.70 -15.53
C PRO A 67 -44.00 -2.21 -16.32
N SER A 68 -42.81 -2.50 -15.79
CA SER A 68 -41.51 -2.13 -16.37
C SER A 68 -41.31 -0.62 -16.61
N THR A 69 -42.08 0.24 -15.94
CA THR A 69 -41.99 1.71 -15.99
C THR A 69 -41.58 2.27 -14.63
N PHE A 70 -40.60 3.17 -14.65
CA PHE A 70 -39.92 3.67 -13.45
C PHE A 70 -39.88 5.19 -13.45
N GLY A 71 -40.08 5.80 -12.29
CA GLY A 71 -39.88 7.23 -12.04
C GLY A 71 -38.90 7.45 -10.90
N LEU A 72 -38.58 8.72 -10.64
CA LEU A 72 -37.83 9.11 -9.45
C LEU A 72 -38.74 9.10 -8.22
N ASN A 73 -38.25 8.57 -7.10
CA ASN A 73 -38.98 8.57 -5.84
C ASN A 73 -39.00 10.01 -5.24
N PRO A 74 -40.17 10.63 -5.04
CA PRO A 74 -40.26 12.00 -4.50
C PRO A 74 -39.85 12.08 -3.03
N GLU A 75 -40.01 10.99 -2.27
CA GLU A 75 -39.61 10.90 -0.85
C GLU A 75 -38.12 10.55 -0.70
N TYR A 76 -37.41 10.36 -1.81
CA TYR A 76 -35.97 10.16 -1.78
C TYR A 76 -35.30 11.47 -1.33
N LYS A 77 -35.07 11.56 -0.03
CA LYS A 77 -34.09 12.49 0.52
C LYS A 77 -32.75 12.01 -0.01
N GLU A 78 -32.17 12.80 -0.91
CA GLU A 78 -30.78 12.65 -1.30
C GLU A 78 -29.98 12.75 -0.01
N LEU A 79 -29.72 11.60 0.62
CA LEU A 79 -28.55 11.43 1.46
C LEU A 79 -27.45 11.78 0.50
N GLN A 80 -27.03 13.05 0.57
CA GLN A 80 -25.88 13.54 -0.16
C GLN A 80 -24.90 12.39 -0.07
N LYS A 81 -24.57 11.79 -1.22
CA LYS A 81 -23.30 11.08 -1.32
C LYS A 81 -22.36 12.04 -0.65
N VAL A 82 -21.87 11.67 0.55
CA VAL A 82 -20.74 12.35 1.14
C VAL A 82 -19.81 12.47 -0.03
N LYS A 83 -19.61 13.72 -0.43
CA LYS A 83 -18.89 14.09 -1.61
C LYS A 83 -17.68 13.15 -1.69
N GLU A 84 -17.67 12.26 -2.68
CA GLU A 84 -16.48 12.15 -3.49
C GLU A 84 -16.45 13.48 -4.27
N ALA A 85 -16.38 14.67 -3.68
CA ALA A 85 -15.14 15.23 -3.21
C ALA A 85 -14.02 14.25 -3.56
N GLU A 86 -13.48 14.40 -4.76
CA GLU A 86 -12.29 15.25 -4.84
C GLU A 86 -12.16 16.08 -3.54
N LYS A 87 -11.79 15.40 -2.44
CA LYS A 87 -10.88 16.03 -1.50
C LYS A 87 -9.82 16.47 -2.48
N GLU A 88 -9.61 17.77 -2.63
CA GLU A 88 -8.25 18.20 -2.86
C GLU A 88 -7.45 17.36 -1.89
N GLU A 89 -6.82 16.29 -2.40
CA GLU A 89 -5.96 15.45 -1.59
C GLU A 89 -4.99 16.48 -1.07
N LYS A 90 -5.08 16.80 0.23
CA LYS A 90 -4.10 17.68 0.85
C LYS A 90 -2.79 16.99 0.51
N LYS A 91 -2.03 17.55 -0.43
CA LYS A 91 -0.80 16.93 -0.89
C LYS A 91 0.16 17.12 0.26
N TYR A 92 0.25 16.09 1.10
CA TYR A 92 1.09 16.11 2.29
C TYR A 92 2.53 16.02 1.81
N THR A 93 3.19 17.17 1.70
CA THR A 93 4.60 17.22 1.33
C THR A 93 5.47 17.06 2.57
N ILE A 94 6.45 16.16 2.50
CA ILE A 94 7.46 16.07 3.55
C ILE A 94 8.29 17.36 3.59
N SER A 95 8.52 17.88 4.79
CA SER A 95 9.34 19.06 4.99
C SER A 95 10.75 18.85 4.44
N LYS A 96 11.24 19.81 3.64
CA LYS A 96 12.62 19.79 3.12
C LYS A 96 13.67 19.96 4.22
N ASN A 97 13.27 20.41 5.40
CA ASN A 97 14.16 20.70 6.54
C ASN A 97 14.41 19.48 7.44
N VAL A 98 13.84 18.31 7.13
CA VAL A 98 14.13 17.08 7.89
C VAL A 98 15.58 16.67 7.62
N SER A 99 16.40 16.71 8.67
CA SER A 99 17.83 16.36 8.59
C SER A 99 18.07 14.87 8.33
N SER A 100 19.27 14.52 7.90
CA SER A 100 19.65 13.11 7.66
C SER A 100 19.53 12.24 8.92
N LYS A 101 19.84 12.78 10.12
CA LYS A 101 19.67 12.03 11.38
C LYS A 101 18.20 11.79 11.68
N GLN A 102 17.34 12.81 11.54
CA GLN A 102 15.89 12.66 11.73
C GLN A 102 15.28 11.67 10.74
N LYS A 103 15.74 11.65 9.47
CA LYS A 103 15.32 10.65 8.47
C LYS A 103 15.70 9.22 8.90
N GLY A 104 16.90 9.05 9.47
CA GLY A 104 17.34 7.80 10.07
C GLY A 104 16.42 7.39 11.22
N ASP A 105 16.23 8.27 12.20
CA ASP A 105 15.38 8.00 13.37
C ASP A 105 13.93 7.64 13.00
N ILE A 106 13.36 8.31 11.99
CA ILE A 106 12.03 7.99 11.46
C ILE A 106 12.01 6.57 10.87
N ALA A 107 12.98 6.22 10.03
CA ALA A 107 13.03 4.90 9.42
C ALA A 107 13.25 3.80 10.46
N GLU A 108 14.11 4.02 11.45
CA GLU A 108 14.33 3.10 12.58
C GLU A 108 13.03 2.88 13.37
N ALA A 109 12.31 3.95 13.68
CA ALA A 109 11.03 3.88 14.37
C ALA A 109 9.98 3.10 13.55
N ARG A 110 9.90 3.34 12.23
CA ARG A 110 8.99 2.59 11.34
C ARG A 110 9.34 1.11 11.26
N ILE A 111 10.61 0.77 11.20
CA ILE A 111 11.04 -0.64 11.21
C ILE A 111 10.69 -1.29 12.55
N ALA A 112 10.95 -0.63 13.68
CA ALA A 112 10.58 -1.15 15.00
C ALA A 112 9.07 -1.33 15.14
N GLU A 113 8.28 -0.39 14.63
CA GLU A 113 6.82 -0.48 14.54
C GLU A 113 6.40 -1.71 13.73
N LEU A 114 6.93 -1.91 12.51
CA LEU A 114 6.62 -3.08 11.68
C LEU A 114 6.95 -4.40 12.37
N ILE A 115 8.11 -4.49 13.01
CA ILE A 115 8.55 -5.69 13.74
C ILE A 115 7.64 -6.00 14.93
N THR A 116 7.12 -4.96 15.58
CA THR A 116 6.27 -5.10 16.76
C THR A 116 4.80 -5.36 16.38
N LEU A 117 4.34 -4.78 15.27
CA LEU A 117 2.96 -4.82 14.81
C LEU A 117 2.64 -6.10 14.05
N TYR A 118 3.53 -6.50 13.15
CA TYR A 118 3.33 -7.67 12.30
C TYR A 118 4.13 -8.83 12.90
N GLY A 119 3.53 -10.02 12.97
CA GLY A 119 4.17 -11.22 13.52
C GLY A 119 3.28 -11.94 14.52
N ASP A 120 3.16 -13.26 14.39
CA ASP A 120 2.40 -14.11 15.32
C ASP A 120 3.13 -14.34 16.66
N THR A 121 4.22 -13.60 16.90
CA THR A 121 5.18 -13.88 17.96
C THR A 121 5.55 -12.65 18.77
N THR A 122 6.05 -12.92 19.96
CA THR A 122 6.41 -11.98 21.00
C THR A 122 7.79 -11.35 20.76
N LEU A 123 8.02 -10.65 19.65
CA LEU A 123 9.24 -9.85 19.48
C LEU A 123 9.20 -8.56 20.31
N SER A 124 10.36 -8.04 20.68
CA SER A 124 10.51 -6.78 21.39
C SER A 124 11.72 -6.05 20.86
N CYS A 125 11.53 -4.78 20.54
CA CYS A 125 12.56 -3.92 19.96
C CYS A 125 13.13 -2.97 21.02
N TYR A 126 14.45 -2.86 21.08
CA TYR A 126 15.19 -1.97 21.97
C TYR A 126 16.12 -1.09 21.14
N LYS A 127 16.10 0.22 21.38
CA LYS A 127 17.05 1.16 20.77
C LYS A 127 18.23 1.35 21.74
N PRO A 128 19.47 1.12 21.32
CA PRO A 128 20.63 1.36 22.17
C PRO A 128 20.81 2.87 22.43
N ILE A 129 21.37 3.21 23.59
CA ILE A 129 21.65 4.60 23.99
C ILE A 129 22.87 5.14 23.21
N SER A 130 23.83 4.28 22.90
CA SER A 130 25.03 4.57 22.11
C SER A 130 24.93 3.90 20.74
N ASP A 131 25.33 4.59 19.68
CA ASP A 131 25.29 4.12 18.28
C ASP A 131 26.69 3.90 17.66
N ASP A 132 27.72 3.79 18.51
CA ASP A 132 29.13 3.64 18.11
C ASP A 132 29.45 2.29 17.43
N GLU A 133 28.66 1.25 17.70
CA GLU A 133 28.79 -0.07 17.08
C GLU A 133 28.01 -0.20 15.76
N GLY A 134 27.26 0.82 15.35
CA GLY A 134 26.40 0.79 14.16
C GLY A 134 25.19 -0.14 14.30
N ILE A 135 24.75 -0.41 15.53
CA ILE A 135 23.53 -1.13 15.85
C ILE A 135 22.44 -0.09 16.08
N ASP A 136 21.42 -0.09 15.23
CA ASP A 136 20.31 0.87 15.33
C ASP A 136 19.12 0.28 16.11
N LEU A 137 18.95 -1.05 16.06
CA LEU A 137 17.89 -1.76 16.78
C LEU A 137 18.37 -3.12 17.29
N ILE A 138 17.96 -3.48 18.51
CA ILE A 138 18.14 -4.80 19.09
C ILE A 138 16.77 -5.46 19.18
N VAL A 139 16.58 -6.59 18.51
CA VAL A 139 15.33 -7.33 18.51
C VAL A 139 15.51 -8.61 19.31
N LYS A 140 14.71 -8.76 20.36
CA LYS A 140 14.73 -9.92 21.24
C LYS A 140 13.40 -10.66 21.16
N ARG A 141 13.45 -11.99 21.20
CA ARG A 141 12.26 -12.83 21.37
C ARG A 141 11.91 -12.92 22.85
N LYS A 142 10.68 -12.55 23.25
CA LYS A 142 10.25 -12.69 24.66
C LYS A 142 10.38 -14.15 25.08
N GLU A 143 10.67 -14.35 26.36
CA GLU A 143 10.88 -15.68 26.97
C GLU A 143 12.14 -16.44 26.49
N SER A 144 12.97 -15.84 25.62
CA SER A 144 14.27 -16.38 25.25
C SER A 144 15.36 -15.32 25.29
N LEU A 145 16.63 -15.75 25.26
CA LEU A 145 17.78 -14.84 25.10
C LEU A 145 18.20 -14.68 23.64
N LYS A 146 17.49 -15.31 22.69
CA LYS A 146 17.78 -15.14 21.28
C LYS A 146 17.54 -13.68 20.89
N THR A 147 18.56 -13.09 20.27
CA THR A 147 18.64 -11.66 19.98
C THR A 147 19.23 -11.44 18.59
N MET A 148 18.67 -10.48 17.86
CA MET A 148 19.19 -9.99 16.59
C MET A 148 19.62 -8.53 16.75
N TYR A 149 20.79 -8.22 16.23
CA TYR A 149 21.33 -6.86 16.15
C TYR A 149 21.12 -6.35 14.72
N ILE A 150 20.46 -5.21 14.59
CA ILE A 150 20.00 -4.70 13.30
C ILE A 150 20.61 -3.33 13.06
N GLN A 151 21.26 -3.20 11.91
CA GLN A 151 21.64 -1.91 11.34
C GLN A 151 20.64 -1.51 10.25
N ILE A 152 20.20 -0.27 10.24
CA ILE A 152 19.17 0.25 9.35
C ILE A 152 19.77 1.33 8.45
N LYS A 153 19.49 1.24 7.16
CA LYS A 153 19.86 2.27 6.17
C LYS A 153 18.64 2.62 5.34
N SER A 154 18.30 3.90 5.37
CA SER A 154 17.15 4.42 4.63
C SER A 154 17.57 5.34 3.48
N ARG A 155 16.75 5.36 2.43
CA ARG A 155 16.75 6.39 1.39
C ARG A 155 15.36 6.98 1.31
N PHE A 156 15.28 8.30 1.22
CA PHE A 156 14.03 9.02 1.05
C PHE A 156 13.96 9.48 -0.40
N GLY A 157 12.84 9.24 -1.06
CA GLY A 157 12.58 9.70 -2.42
C GLY A 157 11.10 9.55 -2.78
N ASP A 158 10.73 10.09 -3.92
CA ASP A 158 9.40 10.04 -4.52
C ASP A 158 9.23 8.87 -5.50
N ASN A 159 10.34 8.39 -6.08
CA ASN A 159 10.31 7.25 -6.98
C ASN A 159 10.94 6.00 -6.34
N PRO A 160 10.14 5.03 -5.86
CA PRO A 160 10.69 3.77 -5.39
C PRO A 160 11.38 2.97 -6.50
N ASP A 161 11.10 3.17 -7.79
CA ASP A 161 11.72 2.37 -8.86
C ASP A 161 13.18 2.76 -9.17
N ASP A 162 13.65 3.87 -8.61
CA ASP A 162 15.03 4.31 -8.75
C ASP A 162 16.02 3.34 -8.09
N ILE A 163 17.27 3.42 -8.52
CA ILE A 163 18.34 2.60 -7.94
C ILE A 163 18.53 2.99 -6.48
N PHE A 164 18.36 2.02 -5.59
CA PHE A 164 18.66 2.17 -4.18
C PHE A 164 20.16 2.00 -3.96
N THR A 165 20.79 2.99 -3.34
CA THR A 165 22.20 2.94 -2.95
C THR A 165 22.38 3.29 -1.48
N ALA A 166 23.18 2.50 -0.77
CA ALA A 166 23.61 2.81 0.58
C ALA A 166 25.08 2.40 0.78
N THR A 167 25.73 3.04 1.75
CA THR A 167 27.11 2.69 2.14
C THR A 167 27.17 2.42 3.64
N VAL A 168 27.87 1.36 4.02
CA VAL A 168 28.04 0.92 5.41
C VAL A 168 29.53 0.85 5.72
N LYS A 169 29.94 1.26 6.92
CA LYS A 169 31.32 1.09 7.35
C LYS A 169 31.58 -0.40 7.59
N ALA A 170 32.64 -0.96 7.00
CA ALA A 170 32.95 -2.37 7.19
C ALA A 170 33.20 -2.70 8.68
N SER A 171 33.76 -1.76 9.44
CA SER A 171 34.02 -1.90 10.87
C SER A 171 32.76 -1.99 11.73
N SER A 172 31.59 -1.58 11.21
CA SER A 172 30.32 -1.67 11.94
C SER A 172 29.52 -2.93 11.60
N VAL A 173 30.06 -3.85 10.81
CA VAL A 173 29.36 -5.09 10.40
C VAL A 173 30.13 -6.28 10.95
N VAL A 174 29.54 -6.94 11.93
CA VAL A 174 30.10 -8.14 12.56
C VAL A 174 29.66 -9.37 11.77
N ASP A 175 30.62 -10.21 11.38
CA ASP A 175 30.37 -11.46 10.62
C ASP A 175 29.72 -12.54 11.48
N ARG A 176 28.44 -12.34 11.83
CA ARG A 176 27.61 -13.28 12.59
C ARG A 176 26.18 -13.21 12.10
N TYR A 177 25.52 -14.37 11.99
CA TYR A 177 24.11 -14.46 11.61
C TYR A 177 23.14 -13.83 12.62
N SER A 178 23.60 -13.52 13.83
CA SER A 178 22.87 -12.73 14.83
C SER A 178 22.85 -11.22 14.51
N MET A 179 23.54 -10.79 13.46
CA MET A 179 23.50 -9.42 12.94
C MET A 179 22.88 -9.41 11.53
N ALA A 180 22.07 -8.39 11.25
CA ALA A 180 21.49 -8.17 9.94
C ALA A 180 21.42 -6.68 9.60
N LEU A 181 21.33 -6.39 8.31
CA LEU A 181 21.12 -5.06 7.78
C LEU A 181 19.73 -4.98 7.15
N ILE A 182 19.01 -3.91 7.44
CA ILE A 182 17.77 -3.57 6.77
C ILE A 182 17.99 -2.36 5.90
N PHE A 183 17.74 -2.53 4.61
CA PHE A 183 17.70 -1.42 3.66
C PHE A 183 16.25 -1.12 3.32
N CYS A 184 15.80 0.09 3.59
CA CYS A 184 14.42 0.49 3.37
C CYS A 184 14.33 1.81 2.58
N PHE A 185 13.36 1.88 1.68
CA PHE A 185 13.05 3.11 0.96
C PHE A 185 11.85 3.77 1.65
N PHE A 186 11.97 5.05 1.98
CA PHE A 186 10.88 5.86 2.49
C PHE A 186 10.30 6.66 1.33
N ASP A 187 9.07 6.33 0.96
CA ASP A 187 8.32 6.98 -0.09
C ASP A 187 7.77 8.31 0.41
N THR A 188 8.27 9.40 -0.16
CA THR A 188 7.93 10.75 0.28
C THR A 188 6.58 11.24 -0.22
N GLU A 189 6.00 10.60 -1.23
CA GLU A 189 4.65 10.89 -1.70
C GLU A 189 3.62 10.20 -0.80
N GLN A 190 3.91 8.98 -0.35
CA GLN A 190 3.04 8.23 0.56
C GLN A 190 3.26 8.58 2.04
N GLY A 191 4.41 9.16 2.40
CA GLY A 191 4.74 9.45 3.79
C GLY A 191 5.01 8.21 4.64
N ASP A 192 5.39 7.09 4.00
CA ASP A 192 5.62 5.79 4.64
C ASP A 192 6.77 5.03 3.97
N LEU A 193 7.20 3.93 4.57
CA LEU A 193 8.09 2.97 3.92
C LEU A 193 7.43 2.35 2.69
N TRP A 194 8.22 2.16 1.63
CA TRP A 194 7.81 1.36 0.48
C TRP A 194 7.40 -0.05 0.91
N ASP A 195 6.56 -0.69 0.10
CA ASP A 195 5.96 -1.99 0.43
C ASP A 195 6.96 -3.13 0.64
N TYR A 196 8.20 -2.96 0.19
CA TYR A 196 9.25 -3.94 0.37
C TYR A 196 10.48 -3.37 1.05
N VAL A 197 11.19 -4.23 1.76
CA VAL A 197 12.47 -3.96 2.41
C VAL A 197 13.44 -5.08 2.09
N TRP A 198 14.73 -4.76 2.07
CA TRP A 198 15.74 -5.81 2.05
C TRP A 198 16.14 -6.15 3.48
N PHE A 199 16.02 -7.42 3.85
CA PHE A 199 16.54 -7.97 5.10
C PHE A 199 17.72 -8.89 4.79
N VAL A 200 18.94 -8.43 5.07
CA VAL A 200 20.18 -9.09 4.65
C VAL A 200 20.99 -9.49 5.89
N PRO A 201 21.23 -10.78 6.16
CA PRO A 201 22.15 -11.21 7.20
C PRO A 201 23.57 -10.64 6.98
N ALA A 202 24.27 -10.29 8.06
CA ALA A 202 25.58 -9.65 7.97
C ALA A 202 26.64 -10.47 7.21
N PRO A 203 26.77 -11.80 7.40
CA PRO A 203 27.71 -12.62 6.62
C PRO A 203 27.46 -12.54 5.11
N ASP A 204 26.20 -12.57 4.71
CA ASP A 204 25.79 -12.52 3.32
C ASP A 204 26.08 -11.12 2.73
N PHE A 205 25.78 -10.06 3.49
CA PHE A 205 26.09 -8.68 3.08
C PHE A 205 27.60 -8.47 2.90
N LEU A 206 28.43 -8.95 3.83
CA LEU A 206 29.89 -8.88 3.74
C LEU A 206 30.42 -9.58 2.48
N LYS A 207 29.86 -10.74 2.15
CA LYS A 207 30.24 -11.52 0.96
C LYS A 207 29.84 -10.84 -0.34
N MET A 208 28.64 -10.24 -0.39
CA MET A 208 28.02 -9.79 -1.63
C MET A 208 28.16 -8.29 -1.90
N SER A 209 28.48 -7.48 -0.90
CA SER A 209 28.61 -6.02 -1.03
C SER A 209 29.78 -5.60 -1.91
N ASN A 210 29.64 -4.42 -2.53
CA ASN A 210 30.73 -3.84 -3.33
C ASN A 210 31.76 -3.24 -2.38
N LYS A 211 33.05 -3.60 -2.52
CA LYS A 211 34.12 -3.01 -1.71
C LYS A 211 34.46 -1.62 -2.24
N LEU A 212 34.33 -0.61 -1.38
CA LEU A 212 34.62 0.79 -1.67
C LEU A 212 35.77 1.26 -0.76
N GLN A 213 36.54 2.27 -1.21
CA GLN A 213 37.64 2.86 -0.43
C GLN A 213 38.61 1.80 0.15
N GLY A 214 39.05 0.87 -0.68
CA GLY A 214 39.94 -0.22 -0.26
C GLY A 214 39.31 -1.22 0.72
N GLY A 215 37.97 -1.31 0.75
CA GLY A 215 37.22 -2.22 1.63
C GLY A 215 36.81 -1.64 2.98
N ARG A 216 37.13 -0.36 3.25
CA ARG A 216 36.67 0.33 4.48
C ARG A 216 35.16 0.59 4.46
N MET A 217 34.60 0.74 3.26
CA MET A 217 33.18 1.00 3.04
C MET A 217 32.60 -0.11 2.17
N LEU A 218 31.39 -0.54 2.51
CA LEU A 218 30.63 -1.58 1.82
C LEU A 218 29.45 -0.92 1.12
N GLY A 219 29.39 -1.05 -0.19
CA GLY A 219 28.32 -0.52 -1.03
C GLY A 219 27.19 -1.53 -1.22
N PHE A 220 25.97 -1.10 -0.88
CA PHE A 220 24.73 -1.75 -1.26
C PHE A 220 24.14 -1.00 -2.46
N VAL A 221 23.90 -1.70 -3.56
CA VAL A 221 23.28 -1.15 -4.78
C VAL A 221 22.24 -2.13 -5.29
N ALA A 222 20.98 -1.72 -5.29
CA ALA A 222 19.85 -2.54 -5.73
C ALA A 222 18.93 -1.73 -6.67
N GLY A 223 18.75 -2.21 -7.90
CA GLY A 223 17.78 -1.66 -8.85
C GLY A 223 16.51 -2.51 -8.87
N ARG A 224 15.36 -1.94 -9.28
CA ARG A 224 14.04 -2.60 -9.24
C ARG A 224 13.42 -2.91 -10.61
N LYS A 225 14.10 -2.58 -11.71
CA LYS A 225 13.62 -2.95 -13.06
C LYS A 225 13.73 -4.45 -13.27
N ARG A 226 12.58 -5.14 -13.31
CA ARG A 226 12.39 -6.59 -13.58
C ARG A 226 13.10 -7.19 -14.81
N LYS A 227 13.78 -6.39 -15.65
CA LYS A 227 14.54 -6.91 -16.81
C LYS A 227 15.91 -7.47 -16.44
N GLU A 228 16.45 -7.11 -15.28
CA GLU A 228 17.74 -7.62 -14.80
C GLU A 228 17.56 -8.03 -13.33
N SER A 229 17.63 -9.34 -13.07
CA SER A 229 17.63 -9.86 -11.69
C SER A 229 18.78 -9.25 -10.91
N ASN A 230 18.49 -8.67 -9.75
CA ASN A 230 19.51 -8.14 -8.87
C ASN A 230 19.99 -9.22 -7.89
N LYS A 231 21.27 -9.22 -7.54
CA LYS A 231 21.83 -10.13 -6.52
C LYS A 231 21.16 -10.00 -5.15
N TRP A 232 20.45 -8.90 -4.89
CA TRP A 232 19.73 -8.68 -3.62
C TRP A 232 18.27 -9.12 -3.63
N ASP A 233 17.74 -9.62 -4.76
CA ASP A 233 16.31 -9.93 -4.90
C ASP A 233 15.84 -11.01 -3.93
N GLU A 234 16.69 -11.97 -3.57
CA GLU A 234 16.37 -13.03 -2.60
C GLU A 234 16.16 -12.51 -1.16
N TYR A 235 16.67 -11.31 -0.88
CA TYR A 235 16.54 -10.64 0.42
C TYR A 235 15.41 -9.60 0.43
N LEU A 236 14.78 -9.33 -0.72
CA LEU A 236 13.66 -8.41 -0.84
C LEU A 236 12.38 -9.08 -0.38
N ILE A 237 11.75 -8.54 0.66
CA ILE A 237 10.53 -9.09 1.25
C ILE A 237 9.48 -8.01 1.39
N ASN A 238 8.20 -8.39 1.46
CA ASN A 238 7.16 -7.44 1.84
C ASN A 238 7.45 -6.93 3.27
N LYS A 239 7.28 -5.62 3.51
CA LYS A 239 7.56 -4.98 4.80
C LYS A 239 6.78 -5.62 5.97
N ARG A 240 5.61 -6.21 5.70
CA ARG A 240 4.78 -6.91 6.68
C ARG A 240 5.31 -8.29 7.06
N ASP A 241 6.13 -8.91 6.23
CA ASP A 241 6.76 -10.21 6.51
C ASP A 241 8.03 -10.09 7.35
N LEU A 242 8.49 -8.85 7.61
CA LEU A 242 9.78 -8.57 8.24
C LEU A 242 9.94 -9.26 9.61
N ALA A 243 8.94 -9.18 10.48
CA ALA A 243 9.01 -9.79 11.79
C ALA A 243 9.13 -11.31 11.74
N ASN A 244 8.33 -11.96 10.89
CA ASN A 244 8.38 -13.41 10.68
C ASN A 244 9.74 -13.81 10.09
N LYS A 245 10.32 -13.01 9.18
CA LYS A 245 11.66 -13.25 8.63
C LYS A 245 12.74 -13.16 9.72
N ILE A 246 12.68 -12.14 10.58
CA ILE A 246 13.60 -11.99 11.72
C ILE A 246 13.46 -13.16 12.70
N PHE A 247 12.22 -13.53 13.07
CA PHE A 247 11.96 -14.66 13.94
C PHE A 247 12.54 -15.97 13.38
N ASN A 248 12.35 -16.22 12.09
CA ASN A 248 12.90 -17.40 11.42
C ASN A 248 14.43 -17.38 11.37
N GLN A 249 15.05 -16.22 11.17
CA GLN A 249 16.50 -16.06 11.26
C GLN A 249 17.01 -16.39 12.67
N MET A 250 16.33 -15.90 13.71
CA MET A 250 16.67 -16.18 15.12
C MET A 250 16.60 -17.66 15.45
N ASN A 251 15.67 -18.42 14.86
CA ASN A 251 15.58 -19.86 15.10
C ASN A 251 16.78 -20.64 14.55
N ARG A 252 17.55 -20.06 13.62
CA ARG A 252 18.76 -20.64 13.03
C ARG A 252 20.05 -20.25 13.78
N LEU A 253 19.95 -19.36 14.78
CA LEU A 253 21.02 -19.04 15.72
C LEU A 253 21.08 -20.07 16.85
#